data_AF-A0A6G6IYY4-F1
#
_entry.id   AF-A0A6G6IYY4-F1
#
_cell.length_a   1.000
_cell.length_b   1.000
_cell.length_c   1.000
_cell.angle_alpha   90.00
_cell.angle_beta   90.00
_cell.angle_gamma   90.00
#
_symmetry.space_group_name_H-M   'P 1'
#
loop_
_entity.id
_entity.type
_entity.pdbx_description
1 polymer ?
#
loop_
_entity_poly.entity_id
_entity_poly.type
_entity_poly.pdbx_seq_one_letter_code
_entity_poly.pdbx_strand_id
1 'polypeptide(L)' 'MMADEYIYDVHHYSRDVDGELICRCPHCQSVRGLGFYDAEEILGEQFSCHCGGMYQVDSEARRIPTTSDLPPNKGAPG' A
#
# COMPACT_ATOMS: atom_id res chain seq x y z
N MET A 1 27.54 1.62 -6.79
CA MET A 1 26.46 2.52 -7.22
C MET A 1 25.29 2.22 -6.28
N MET A 2 24.97 3.13 -5.36
CA MET A 2 23.77 2.98 -4.53
C MET A 2 22.60 3.28 -5.46
N ALA A 3 21.85 2.25 -5.86
CA ALA A 3 20.56 2.48 -6.47
C ALA A 3 19.72 3.16 -5.39
N ASP A 4 19.34 4.41 -5.62
CA ASP A 4 18.37 5.10 -4.79
C ASP A 4 17.08 4.28 -4.88
N GLU A 5 16.82 3.48 -3.85
CA GLU A 5 15.66 2.60 -3.81
C GLU A 5 14.45 3.49 -3.58
N TYR A 6 13.89 4.00 -4.68
CA TYR A 6 12.82 4.98 -4.63
C TYR A 6 11.61 4.37 -3.94
N ILE A 7 11.29 4.88 -2.75
CA ILE A 7 10.13 4.47 -1.98
C ILE A 7 8.91 5.21 -2.56
N TYR A 8 7.99 4.46 -3.15
CA TYR A 8 6.77 5.05 -3.71
C TYR A 8 5.71 5.24 -2.62
N ASP A 9 4.97 6.34 -2.71
CA ASP A 9 3.85 6.60 -1.83
C ASP A 9 2.56 5.88 -2.29
N VAL A 10 1.84 5.37 -1.30
CA VAL A 10 0.51 4.79 -1.42
C VAL A 10 -0.48 5.77 -0.82
N HIS A 11 -1.36 6.31 -1.65
CA HIS A 11 -2.36 7.30 -1.21
C HIS A 11 -3.71 6.67 -0.82
N HIS A 12 -3.88 5.37 -1.02
CA HIS A 12 -5.14 4.67 -0.75
C HIS A 12 -4.90 3.30 -0.14
N TYR A 13 -5.67 2.99 0.91
CA TYR A 13 -5.69 1.70 1.58
C TYR A 13 -7.14 1.32 1.91
N SER A 14 -7.40 0.05 2.22
CA SER A 14 -8.74 -0.42 2.58
C SER A 14 -8.63 -1.55 3.61
N ARG A 15 -9.76 -2.20 3.92
CA ARG A 15 -9.78 -3.44 4.69
C ARG A 15 -10.35 -4.56 3.84
N ASP A 16 -9.73 -5.74 3.93
CA ASP A 16 -10.29 -6.94 3.34
C ASP A 16 -11.48 -7.48 4.15
N VAL A 17 -12.14 -8.50 3.62
CA VAL A 17 -13.29 -9.18 4.23
C VAL A 17 -12.99 -9.70 5.64
N ASP A 18 -11.74 -10.09 5.90
CA ASP A 18 -11.25 -10.58 7.19
C ASP A 18 -10.83 -9.45 8.16
N GLY A 19 -10.98 -8.19 7.74
CA GLY A 19 -10.66 -7.02 8.55
C GLY A 19 -9.18 -6.60 8.52
N GLU A 20 -8.33 -7.33 7.80
CA GLU A 20 -6.93 -6.96 7.56
C GLU A 20 -6.82 -5.66 6.74
N LEU A 21 -5.93 -4.76 7.12
CA LEU A 21 -5.57 -3.62 6.30
C LEU A 21 -4.84 -4.09 5.05
N ILE A 22 -5.31 -3.61 3.90
CA ILE A 22 -4.73 -3.91 2.60
C ILE A 22 -4.39 -2.63 1.85
N CYS A 23 -3.38 -2.71 0.99
CA CYS A 23 -3.12 -1.67 0.02
C CYS A 23 -2.69 -2.28 -1.32
N ARG A 24 -2.67 -1.47 -2.37
CA ARG A 24 -2.19 -1.89 -3.68
C ARG A 24 -0.72 -1.52 -3.81
N CYS A 25 0.15 -2.50 -4.05
CA CYS A 25 1.57 -2.21 -4.24
C CYS A 25 1.77 -1.27 -5.45
N PRO A 26 2.49 -0.15 -5.31
CA PRO A 26 2.77 0.73 -6.45
C PRO A 26 3.61 0.05 -7.54
N HIS A 27 4.47 -0.91 -7.21
CA HIS A 27 5.41 -1.53 -8.17
C HIS A 27 4.81 -2.64 -9.06
N CYS A 28 3.84 -3.38 -8.53
CA CYS A 28 3.29 -4.56 -9.21
C CYS A 28 1.76 -4.55 -9.27
N GLN A 29 1.14 -3.51 -8.69
CA GLN A 29 -0.29 -3.28 -8.66
C GLN A 29 -1.12 -4.40 -8.03
N SER A 30 -0.46 -5.36 -7.38
CA SER A 30 -1.09 -6.41 -6.61
C SER A 30 -1.60 -5.84 -5.29
N VAL A 31 -2.83 -6.18 -4.93
CA VAL A 31 -3.38 -5.89 -3.61
C VAL A 31 -2.75 -6.84 -2.59
N ARG A 32 -2.35 -6.33 -1.44
CA ARG A 32 -1.63 -7.08 -0.40
C ARG A 32 -2.17 -6.73 0.99
N GLY A 33 -2.30 -7.76 1.82
CA GLY A 33 -2.43 -7.64 3.27
C GLY A 33 -1.16 -7.12 3.91
N LEU A 34 -1.33 -6.27 4.92
CA LEU A 34 -0.24 -5.61 5.65
C LEU A 34 -0.01 -6.24 7.03
N GLY A 35 -0.82 -7.21 7.45
CA GLY A 35 -0.72 -7.88 8.74
C GLY A 35 -1.36 -7.13 9.91
N PHE A 36 -2.07 -6.03 9.66
CA PHE A 36 -2.71 -5.21 10.69
C PHE A 36 -4.22 -5.41 10.68
N TYR A 37 -4.75 -6.04 11.73
CA TYR A 37 -6.18 -6.33 11.88
C TYR A 37 -6.86 -5.35 12.86
N ASP A 38 -6.16 -5.03 13.95
CA ASP A 38 -6.66 -4.16 15.03
C ASP A 38 -6.22 -2.70 14.90
N ALA A 39 -5.29 -2.38 13.98
CA ALA A 39 -4.83 -1.01 13.80
C ALA A 39 -5.91 -0.12 13.16
N GLU A 40 -6.11 1.08 13.72
CA GLU A 40 -7.04 2.06 13.16
C GLU A 40 -6.49 2.72 11.88
N GLU A 41 -5.17 2.96 11.83
CA GLU A 41 -4.47 3.56 10.70
C GLU A 41 -3.00 3.11 10.59
N ILE A 42 -2.39 3.37 9.44
CA ILE A 42 -1.01 2.99 9.06
C ILE A 42 -0.32 4.13 8.30
N LEU A 43 -0.74 5.38 8.55
CA LEU A 43 -0.26 6.56 7.83
C LEU A 43 1.21 6.83 8.18
N GLY A 44 2.04 7.07 7.15
CA GLY A 44 3.49 7.27 7.28
C GLY A 44 4.31 5.98 7.42
N GLU A 45 3.66 4.81 7.53
CA GLU A 45 4.37 3.53 7.70
C GLU A 45 4.94 3.01 6.38
N GLN A 46 6.07 2.31 6.47
CA GLN A 46 6.75 1.71 5.33
C GLN A 46 6.60 0.19 5.29
N PHE A 47 6.42 -0.34 4.09
CA PHE A 47 6.17 -1.75 3.85
C PHE A 47 6.99 -2.25 2.66
N SER A 48 7.33 -3.54 2.72
CA SER A 48 7.94 -4.26 1.61
C SER A 48 6.90 -5.11 0.90
N CYS A 49 6.92 -5.11 -0.44
CA CYS A 49 6.12 -6.03 -1.23
C CYS A 49 6.91 -7.28 -1.58
N HIS A 50 6.22 -8.40 -1.82
CA HIS A 50 6.84 -9.62 -2.35
C HIS A 50 7.51 -9.44 -3.73
N CYS A 51 7.20 -8.37 -4.47
CA CYS A 51 7.92 -8.04 -5.70
C CYS A 51 9.31 -7.44 -5.45
N GLY A 52 9.72 -7.28 -4.18
CA GLY A 52 10.98 -6.66 -3.78
C GLY A 52 10.95 -5.14 -3.69
N GLY A 53 9.81 -4.50 -3.95
CA GLY A 53 9.68 -3.04 -3.90
C GLY A 53 9.26 -2.52 -2.52
N MET A 54 9.88 -1.42 -2.11
CA MET A 54 9.60 -0.70 -0.86
C MET A 54 8.63 0.46 -1.11
N TYR A 55 7.60 0.60 -0.28
CA TYR A 55 6.63 1.69 -0.41
C TYR A 55 6.22 2.22 0.96
N GLN A 56 5.76 3.46 1.00
CA GLN A 56 5.25 4.12 2.19
C GLN A 56 3.77 4.39 2.02
N VAL A 57 2.97 4.26 3.08
CA VAL A 57 1.61 4.78 3.08
C VAL A 57 1.70 6.27 3.40
N ASP A 58 1.17 7.10 2.52
CA ASP A 58 1.23 8.55 2.65
C ASP A 58 0.58 9.00 3.97
N SER A 59 1.11 10.04 4.62
CA SER A 59 0.50 10.64 5.81
C SER A 59 -0.92 11.20 5.57
N GLU A 60 -1.26 11.46 4.30
CA GLU A 60 -2.56 11.92 3.83
C GLU A 60 -3.34 10.81 3.10
N ALA A 61 -2.89 9.56 3.18
CA ALA A 61 -3.55 8.44 2.52
C ALA A 61 -4.99 8.28 3.02
N ARG A 62 -5.89 7.96 2.09
CA ARG A 62 -7.32 7.84 2.39
C ARG A 62 -7.73 6.38 2.45
N ARG A 63 -8.47 6.04 3.51
CA ARG A 63 -9.15 4.75 3.59
C ARG A 63 -10.33 4.70 2.63
N ILE A 64 -10.31 3.76 1.69
CA ILE A 64 -11.44 3.42 0.82
C ILE A 64 -12.30 2.38 1.55
N PRO A 65 -13.65 2.49 1.57
CA PRO A 65 -14.52 1.57 2.30
C PRO A 65 -14.48 0.11 1.80
N THR A 66 -14.21 -0.07 0.51
CA THR A 66 -14.38 -1.31 -0.24
C THR A 66 -13.13 -1.63 -1.04
N THR A 67 -12.71 -2.89 -1.01
CA THR A 67 -11.50 -3.37 -1.71
C THR A 67 -11.62 -3.31 -3.23
N SER A 68 -12.83 -3.47 -3.76
CA SER A 68 -13.14 -3.35 -5.20
C SER A 68 -12.84 -1.96 -5.76
N ASP A 69 -12.87 -0.94 -4.89
CA ASP A 69 -12.66 0.45 -5.28
C ASP A 69 -11.24 0.94 -5.01
N LEU A 70 -10.31 0.04 -4.64
CA LEU A 70 -8.93 0.41 -4.39
C LEU A 70 -8.24 0.82 -5.71
N PRO A 71 -7.97 2.11 -5.91
CA PRO A 71 -7.47 2.59 -7.19
C PRO A 71 -6.05 2.09 -7.45
N PRO A 72 -5.62 2.04 -8.73
CA PRO A 72 -4.23 1.86 -9.06
C PRO A 72 -3.37 2.95 -8.41
N ASN A 73 -2.25 2.55 -7.82
CA ASN A 73 -1.27 3.53 -7.33
C ASN A 73 -0.44 4.03 -8.51
N LYS A 74 -0.04 5.31 -8.46
CA LYS A 74 0.66 5.99 -9.56
C LYS A 74 2.15 5.61 -9.70
N GLY A 75 2.69 4.77 -8.81
CA GLY A 75 3.99 4.10 -9.00
C GLY A 75 3.89 2.93 -9.99
N ALA A 76 4.99 2.25 -10.33
CA ALA A 76 5.12 1.53 -11.60
C ALA A 76 4.07 0.42 -11.92
N PRO A 77 3.21 0.68 -12.91
CA PRO A 77 3.09 -0.24 -14.05
C PRO A 77 3.30 0.53 -15.37
N GLY A 78 4.48 0.33 -15.97
CA GLY A 78 4.97 0.99 -17.19
C GLY A 78 6.37 1.55 -17.00
#